data_AF-A0A9W4IE37-F1
#
_entry.id   AF-A0A9W4IE37-F1
#
_cell.length_a   1.000
_cell.length_b   1.000
_cell.length_c   1.000
_cell.angle_alpha   90.00
_cell.angle_beta   90.00
_cell.angle_gamma   90.00
#
_symmetry.space_group_name_H-M   'P 1'
#
loop_
_entity.id
_entity.type
_entity.pdbx_description
1 polymer ?
#
loop_
_entity_poly.entity_id
_entity_poly.type
_entity_poly.pdbx_seq_one_letter_code
_entity_poly.pdbx_strand_id
1 'polypeptide(L)'
;MALRSPRSGNSTECHYWNYSFHWTDLHSSADDLRPRAYTCDTLADQCVEHLNSIPLMDGVDKRPFKKDLYGLLRDHSDDEPKLKELWTEINTIPQWVDWAQIQRGQDVFFRYGLPILNTLSFESLLGGMGATRVVETLARTGGFGAKVVRKRLLETLQHILQVSSSVEGMKPGGEGHISSVRVRLLHSSVRLKILSLVDQQPEYYDIDKYGTPVNDLDCIGTINTFCSSVVWLGLPRQGIYLSNQEVEDYIALWRLVAYYMGTPTEPFETTAKARAMMESLLISEIDPSEIGKVLAKNIILGLENTAPTYASKEFMEAMSRLLNGELLSDQLEIPRSNLYYRMLIWGYCFWVMAVSYIIPRIYFLDRIMIELRRKFFNKMILDEKMGLGEESRFDFKYVPTLTRTTRLGQRRSTKFERPGIESLAHLGLLCAFTAVVTMGMGFAFAARMIPSHLFSVL
;
A
#
# COMPACT_ATOMS: atom_id res chain seq x y z
N MET A 1 1.41 -15.96 -21.66
CA MET A 1 0.99 -17.38 -21.50
C MET A 1 0.49 -17.49 -20.07
N ALA A 2 -0.82 -17.38 -19.84
CA ALA A 2 -1.39 -17.41 -18.50
C ALA A 2 -1.08 -18.77 -17.87
N LEU A 3 -0.22 -18.78 -16.85
CA LEU A 3 0.07 -19.97 -16.06
C LEU A 3 -1.20 -20.30 -15.28
N ARG A 4 -1.97 -21.28 -15.78
CA ARG A 4 -3.22 -21.74 -15.17
C ARG A 4 -3.01 -22.04 -13.70
N SER A 5 -3.87 -21.53 -12.83
CA SER A 5 -3.87 -21.86 -11.40
C SER A 5 -3.94 -23.38 -11.21
N PRO A 6 -3.21 -23.95 -10.24
CA PRO A 6 -3.35 -25.35 -9.88
C PRO A 6 -4.80 -25.65 -9.48
N ARG A 7 -5.34 -26.78 -9.95
CA ARG A 7 -6.63 -27.32 -9.43
C ARG A 7 -6.36 -28.03 -8.10
N SER A 8 -7.30 -27.93 -7.16
CA SER A 8 -7.15 -28.47 -5.79
C SER A 8 -6.80 -29.97 -5.79
N GLY A 9 -5.97 -30.40 -4.83
CA GLY A 9 -5.77 -31.82 -4.50
C GLY A 9 -4.33 -32.34 -4.45
N ASN A 10 -3.35 -31.66 -5.06
CA ASN A 10 -1.92 -32.02 -4.96
C ASN A 10 -1.06 -30.78 -4.67
N SER A 11 -0.27 -30.83 -3.60
CA SER A 11 0.70 -29.77 -3.27
C SER A 11 1.61 -29.52 -4.48
N THR A 12 1.39 -28.39 -5.14
CA THR A 12 2.13 -27.95 -6.31
C THR A 12 2.96 -26.76 -5.88
N GLU A 13 4.27 -26.82 -6.12
CA GLU A 13 5.14 -25.66 -5.93
C GLU A 13 4.83 -24.63 -7.02
N CYS A 14 4.52 -23.41 -6.59
CA CYS A 14 4.17 -22.29 -7.45
C CYS A 14 5.32 -21.28 -7.45
N HIS A 15 5.72 -20.81 -8.64
CA HIS A 15 6.75 -19.78 -8.80
C HIS A 15 6.19 -18.61 -9.62
N TYR A 16 5.93 -17.48 -8.95
CA TYR A 16 5.35 -16.29 -9.57
C TYR A 16 6.09 -15.05 -9.09
N TRP A 17 6.46 -14.16 -10.02
CA TRP A 17 7.04 -12.84 -9.72
C TRP A 17 8.23 -12.88 -8.74
N ASN A 18 9.14 -13.85 -8.86
CA ASN A 18 10.25 -14.09 -7.91
C ASN A 18 9.78 -14.35 -6.46
N TYR A 19 8.64 -15.02 -6.32
CA TYR A 19 8.12 -15.54 -5.07
C TYR A 19 7.73 -17.01 -5.28
N SER A 20 8.06 -17.85 -4.30
CA SER A 20 7.80 -19.30 -4.36
C SER A 20 7.03 -19.74 -3.13
N PHE A 21 6.01 -20.57 -3.32
CA PHE A 21 5.15 -21.07 -2.26
C PHE A 21 4.50 -22.39 -2.66
N HIS A 22 3.97 -23.10 -1.66
CA HIS A 22 3.19 -24.30 -1.88
C HIS A 22 1.70 -23.98 -1.87
N TRP A 23 0.99 -24.39 -2.92
CA TRP A 23 -0.45 -24.32 -2.94
C TRP A 23 -1.07 -25.25 -1.88
N THR A 24 -2.05 -24.76 -1.13
CA THR A 24 -2.76 -25.47 -0.05
C THR A 24 -4.28 -25.31 -0.19
N ASP A 25 -5.04 -26.02 0.64
CA ASP A 25 -6.51 -25.92 0.69
C ASP A 25 -7.04 -24.56 1.19
N LEU A 26 -6.16 -23.67 1.68
CA LEU A 26 -6.52 -22.30 2.04
C LEU A 26 -6.49 -21.35 0.83
N HIS A 27 -5.86 -21.76 -0.26
CA HIS A 27 -5.76 -20.95 -1.47
C HIS A 27 -7.04 -21.03 -2.30
N SER A 28 -7.30 -19.99 -3.08
CA SER A 28 -8.44 -19.90 -3.98
C SER A 28 -7.94 -19.72 -5.41
N SER A 29 -8.43 -20.55 -6.34
CA SER A 29 -8.07 -20.38 -7.75
C SER A 29 -8.66 -19.10 -8.33
N ALA A 30 -8.21 -18.69 -9.52
CA ALA A 30 -8.78 -17.54 -10.22
C ALA A 30 -10.31 -17.69 -10.44
N ASP A 31 -10.77 -18.91 -10.72
CA ASP A 31 -12.20 -19.20 -10.93
C ASP A 31 -12.98 -19.08 -9.61
N ASP A 32 -12.39 -19.49 -8.47
CA ASP A 32 -13.02 -19.36 -7.14
C ASP A 32 -13.12 -17.89 -6.70
N LEU A 33 -12.15 -17.06 -7.08
CA LEU A 33 -12.13 -15.63 -6.76
C LEU A 33 -13.04 -14.82 -7.67
N ARG A 34 -13.23 -15.22 -8.93
CA ARG A 34 -13.95 -14.45 -9.96
C ARG A 34 -15.33 -13.94 -9.56
N PRO A 35 -16.18 -14.68 -8.83
CA PRO A 35 -17.49 -14.18 -8.38
C PRO A 35 -17.39 -12.90 -7.55
N ARG A 36 -16.33 -12.75 -6.74
CA ARG A 36 -16.12 -11.56 -5.89
C ARG A 36 -15.78 -10.30 -6.67
N ALA A 37 -15.40 -10.44 -7.94
CA ALA A 37 -15.26 -9.28 -8.81
C ALA A 37 -16.61 -8.70 -9.26
N TYR A 38 -17.75 -9.34 -8.91
CA TYR A 38 -19.09 -8.84 -9.20
C TYR A 38 -19.91 -8.49 -7.95
N THR A 39 -19.36 -8.71 -6.76
CA THR A 39 -19.95 -8.26 -5.50
C THR A 39 -19.31 -6.96 -5.05
N CYS A 40 -20.07 -6.14 -4.33
CA CYS A 40 -19.61 -4.85 -3.82
C CYS A 40 -20.44 -4.42 -2.60
N ASP A 41 -20.04 -3.30 -2.00
CA ASP A 41 -20.72 -2.68 -0.87
C ASP A 41 -22.02 -1.97 -1.29
N THR A 42 -23.09 -2.76 -1.46
CA THR A 42 -24.41 -2.24 -1.84
C THR A 42 -25.03 -1.34 -0.77
N LEU A 43 -24.67 -1.54 0.51
CA LEU A 43 -25.16 -0.72 1.60
C LEU A 43 -24.62 0.71 1.48
N ALA A 44 -23.30 0.85 1.29
CA ALA A 44 -22.69 2.16 1.07
C ALA A 44 -23.17 2.81 -0.23
N ASP A 45 -23.40 2.04 -1.31
CA ASP A 45 -23.95 2.59 -2.55
C ASP A 45 -25.32 3.22 -2.35
N GLN A 46 -26.26 2.50 -1.73
CA GLN A 46 -27.59 3.01 -1.40
C GLN A 46 -27.51 4.27 -0.52
N CYS A 47 -26.65 4.24 0.50
CA CYS A 47 -26.44 5.39 1.37
C CYS A 47 -25.91 6.60 0.60
N VAL A 48 -24.91 6.42 -0.28
CA VAL A 48 -24.34 7.51 -1.08
C VAL A 48 -25.36 8.11 -2.04
N GLU A 49 -26.25 7.31 -2.64
CA GLU A 49 -27.36 7.81 -3.46
C GLU A 49 -28.31 8.69 -2.63
N HIS A 50 -28.73 8.22 -1.45
CA HIS A 50 -29.57 9.00 -0.53
C HIS A 50 -28.88 10.30 -0.09
N LEU A 51 -27.63 10.25 0.38
CA LEU A 51 -26.87 11.43 0.82
C LEU A 51 -26.67 12.45 -0.31
N ASN A 52 -26.52 12.00 -1.55
CA ASN A 52 -26.43 12.88 -2.70
C ASN A 52 -27.75 13.58 -3.03
N SER A 53 -28.90 13.00 -2.68
CA SER A 53 -30.23 13.61 -2.85
C SER A 53 -30.53 14.74 -1.84
N ILE A 54 -29.83 14.76 -0.69
CA ILE A 54 -30.03 15.80 0.35
C ILE A 54 -29.63 17.18 -0.20
N PRO A 55 -30.50 18.20 -0.12
CA PRO A 55 -30.17 19.55 -0.55
C PRO A 55 -29.01 20.15 0.26
N LEU A 56 -28.10 20.85 -0.42
CA LEU A 56 -27.08 21.65 0.26
C LEU A 56 -27.70 22.91 0.87
N MET A 57 -27.31 23.27 2.10
CA MET A 57 -27.66 24.58 2.66
C MET A 57 -27.11 25.71 1.80
N ASP A 58 -27.82 26.85 1.78
CA ASP A 58 -27.41 28.03 1.02
C ASP A 58 -26.00 28.49 1.42
N GLY A 59 -25.11 28.64 0.42
CA GLY A 59 -23.72 29.06 0.61
C GLY A 59 -22.66 27.97 0.50
N VAL A 60 -23.04 26.68 0.48
CA VAL A 60 -22.10 25.56 0.22
C VAL A 60 -21.92 25.34 -1.29
N ASP A 61 -20.70 25.01 -1.73
CA ASP A 61 -20.35 24.74 -3.13
C ASP A 61 -21.30 23.68 -3.72
N LYS A 62 -22.18 24.09 -4.66
CA LYS A 62 -23.29 23.28 -5.20
C LYS A 62 -22.86 22.07 -6.03
N ARG A 63 -21.55 21.78 -6.14
CA ARG A 63 -21.04 20.62 -6.87
C ARG A 63 -21.23 19.34 -6.04
N PRO A 64 -21.92 18.30 -6.55
CA PRO A 64 -22.21 17.08 -5.78
C PRO A 64 -20.97 16.37 -5.25
N PHE A 65 -19.83 16.49 -5.93
CA PHE A 65 -18.56 15.81 -5.61
C PHE A 65 -17.72 16.47 -4.50
N LYS A 66 -18.21 17.57 -3.91
CA LYS A 66 -17.58 18.26 -2.77
C LYS A 66 -18.42 18.18 -1.49
N LYS A 67 -19.47 17.37 -1.49
CA LYS A 67 -20.28 17.10 -0.30
C LYS A 67 -19.45 16.34 0.73
N ASP A 68 -19.53 16.77 2.00
CA ASP A 68 -18.98 16.02 3.12
C ASP A 68 -19.92 14.84 3.44
N LEU A 69 -19.77 13.74 2.71
CA LEU A 69 -20.67 12.58 2.83
C LEU A 69 -20.62 11.96 4.23
N TYR A 70 -19.48 12.00 4.91
CA TYR A 70 -19.39 11.52 6.30
C TYR A 70 -20.18 12.44 7.24
N GLY A 71 -20.02 13.76 7.10
CA GLY A 71 -20.79 14.73 7.88
C GLY A 71 -22.29 14.56 7.68
N LEU A 72 -22.73 14.40 6.42
CA LEU A 72 -24.14 14.13 6.11
C LEU A 72 -24.61 12.80 6.69
N LEU A 73 -23.82 11.73 6.58
CA LEU A 73 -24.17 10.43 7.17
C LEU A 73 -24.34 10.52 8.69
N ARG A 74 -23.43 11.23 9.38
CA ARG A 74 -23.53 11.46 10.82
C ARG A 74 -24.82 12.20 11.17
N ASP A 75 -25.10 13.29 10.48
CA ASP A 75 -26.18 14.22 10.81
C ASP A 75 -27.57 13.69 10.41
N HIS A 76 -27.64 12.80 9.41
CA HIS A 76 -28.87 12.23 8.85
C HIS A 76 -29.00 10.72 9.07
N SER A 77 -28.21 10.13 9.96
CA SER A 77 -28.20 8.67 10.18
C SER A 77 -29.55 8.11 10.63
N ASP A 78 -30.36 8.88 11.35
CA ASP A 78 -31.68 8.46 11.82
C ASP A 78 -32.83 8.73 10.82
N ASP A 79 -32.55 9.42 9.70
CA ASP A 79 -33.59 9.85 8.75
C ASP A 79 -34.07 8.71 7.84
N GLU A 80 -33.20 7.75 7.54
CA GLU A 80 -33.49 6.63 6.62
C GLU A 80 -32.95 5.30 7.20
N PRO A 81 -33.68 4.17 7.07
CA PRO A 81 -33.25 2.88 7.62
C PRO A 81 -31.86 2.43 7.14
N LYS A 82 -31.51 2.70 5.88
CA LYS A 82 -30.19 2.32 5.31
C LYS A 82 -29.04 3.18 5.84
N LEU A 83 -29.27 4.48 6.05
CA LEU A 83 -28.28 5.35 6.69
C LEU A 83 -28.03 4.90 8.14
N LYS A 84 -29.09 4.51 8.85
CA LYS A 84 -29.00 3.97 10.21
C LYS A 84 -28.26 2.64 10.26
N GLU A 85 -28.50 1.76 9.30
CA GLU A 85 -27.81 0.47 9.17
C GLU A 85 -26.30 0.69 8.97
N LEU A 86 -25.90 1.52 8.00
CA LEU A 86 -24.49 1.84 7.77
C LEU A 86 -23.85 2.53 8.98
N TRP A 87 -24.53 3.50 9.57
CA TRP A 87 -24.05 4.21 10.76
C TRP A 87 -23.84 3.27 11.95
N THR A 88 -24.76 2.31 12.14
CA THR A 88 -24.63 1.29 13.19
C THR A 88 -23.45 0.37 12.91
N GLU A 89 -23.30 -0.11 11.66
CA GLU A 89 -22.20 -1.00 11.27
C GLU A 89 -20.83 -0.36 11.52
N ILE A 90 -20.60 0.87 11.04
CA ILE A 90 -19.30 1.53 11.17
C ILE A 90 -18.96 1.88 12.62
N ASN A 91 -19.96 2.12 13.48
CA ASN A 91 -19.73 2.45 14.89
C ASN A 91 -19.75 1.21 15.81
N THR A 92 -20.05 0.03 15.27
CA THR A 92 -19.99 -1.23 16.02
C THR A 92 -18.55 -1.76 16.01
N ILE A 93 -18.01 -2.06 17.18
CA ILE A 93 -16.69 -2.67 17.33
C ILE A 93 -16.83 -4.20 17.19
N PRO A 94 -16.17 -4.85 16.22
CA PRO A 94 -16.22 -6.30 16.10
C PRO A 94 -15.65 -7.02 17.32
N GLN A 95 -16.25 -8.15 17.70
CA GLN A 95 -15.85 -8.92 18.89
C GLN A 95 -14.38 -9.38 18.88
N TRP A 96 -13.80 -9.59 17.70
CA TRP A 96 -12.42 -10.03 17.55
C TRP A 96 -11.38 -8.90 17.73
N VAL A 97 -11.80 -7.65 17.91
CA VAL A 97 -10.88 -6.51 18.10
C VAL A 97 -10.28 -6.52 19.51
N ASP A 98 -8.96 -6.71 19.59
CA ASP A 98 -8.15 -6.45 20.78
C ASP A 98 -7.38 -5.13 20.60
N TRP A 99 -7.71 -4.10 21.38
CA TRP A 99 -7.06 -2.79 21.29
C TRP A 99 -5.56 -2.82 21.61
N ALA A 100 -5.10 -3.74 22.47
CA ALA A 100 -3.68 -3.91 22.71
C ALA A 100 -2.98 -4.51 21.49
N GLN A 101 -3.64 -5.44 20.78
CA GLN A 101 -3.18 -5.97 19.50
C GLN A 101 -3.10 -4.88 18.42
N ILE A 102 -4.16 -4.06 18.30
CA ILE A 102 -4.18 -2.93 17.36
C ILE A 102 -3.02 -1.96 17.65
N GLN A 103 -2.77 -1.61 18.92
CA GLN A 103 -1.65 -0.75 19.30
C GLN A 103 -0.29 -1.32 18.86
N ARG A 104 -0.06 -2.62 19.07
CA ARG A 104 1.19 -3.25 18.64
C ARG A 104 1.30 -3.29 17.11
N GLY A 105 0.20 -3.50 16.39
CA GLY A 105 0.16 -3.43 14.93
C GLY A 105 0.51 -2.02 14.41
N GLN A 106 0.03 -0.98 15.10
CA GLN A 106 0.41 0.40 14.81
C GLN A 106 1.90 0.66 15.05
N ASP A 107 2.48 0.09 16.11
CA ASP A 107 3.91 0.20 16.40
C ASP A 107 4.77 -0.45 15.30
N VAL A 108 4.32 -1.54 14.66
CA VAL A 108 5.01 -2.15 13.50
C VAL A 108 5.21 -1.12 12.38
N PHE A 109 4.17 -0.35 12.02
CA PHE A 109 4.30 0.67 10.98
C PHE A 109 5.42 1.67 11.29
N PHE A 110 5.46 2.22 12.50
CA PHE A 110 6.47 3.21 12.87
C PHE A 110 7.84 2.59 13.16
N ARG A 111 7.91 1.33 13.57
CA ARG A 111 9.18 0.60 13.76
C ARG A 111 9.94 0.47 12.44
N TYR A 112 9.22 0.08 11.38
CA TYR A 112 9.78 -0.15 10.04
C TYR A 112 9.44 0.95 9.03
N GLY A 113 9.14 2.18 9.49
CA GLY A 113 8.56 3.27 8.71
C GLY A 113 9.07 3.42 7.28
N LEU A 114 10.38 3.67 7.08
CA LEU A 114 10.94 3.84 5.73
C LEU A 114 10.82 2.56 4.86
N PRO A 115 11.23 1.37 5.33
CA PRO A 115 11.00 0.12 4.60
C PRO A 115 9.54 -0.17 4.21
N ILE A 116 8.59 0.10 5.11
CA ILE A 116 7.16 -0.06 4.81
C ILE A 116 6.73 0.97 3.77
N LEU A 117 7.10 2.25 3.91
CA LEU A 117 6.75 3.27 2.91
C LEU A 117 7.32 2.98 1.51
N ASN A 118 8.53 2.41 1.43
CA ASN A 118 9.09 1.94 0.16
C ASN A 118 8.29 0.78 -0.42
N THR A 119 7.89 -0.17 0.43
CA THR A 119 7.03 -1.27 0.02
C THR A 119 5.71 -0.73 -0.53
N LEU A 120 5.01 0.11 0.23
CA LEU A 120 3.74 0.70 -0.18
C LEU A 120 3.85 1.51 -1.48
N SER A 121 4.97 2.21 -1.69
CA SER A 121 5.16 3.04 -2.88
C SER A 121 5.54 2.25 -4.13
N PHE A 122 6.40 1.24 -4.00
CA PHE A 122 7.03 0.59 -5.14
C PHE A 122 6.60 -0.85 -5.35
N GLU A 123 6.32 -1.62 -4.29
CA GLU A 123 5.76 -2.97 -4.39
C GLU A 123 4.24 -2.89 -4.53
N SER A 124 3.56 -2.38 -3.49
CA SER A 124 2.09 -2.33 -3.43
C SER A 124 1.50 -1.47 -4.54
N LEU A 125 1.92 -0.20 -4.63
CA LEU A 125 1.34 0.74 -5.59
C LEU A 125 1.87 0.52 -7.01
N LEU A 126 3.18 0.67 -7.23
CA LEU A 126 3.75 0.58 -8.58
C LEU A 126 3.66 -0.84 -9.13
N GLY A 127 3.99 -1.87 -8.33
CA GLY A 127 3.79 -3.27 -8.70
C GLY A 127 2.32 -3.62 -8.88
N GLY A 128 1.43 -3.05 -8.06
CA GLY A 128 -0.02 -3.16 -8.20
C GLY A 128 -0.57 -2.59 -9.51
N MET A 129 0.20 -1.81 -10.27
CA MET A 129 -0.17 -1.45 -11.65
C MET A 129 -0.12 -2.64 -12.62
N GLY A 130 0.30 -3.82 -12.16
CA GLY A 130 0.08 -5.09 -12.84
C GLY A 130 -1.34 -5.66 -12.67
N ALA A 131 -2.13 -5.19 -11.71
CA ALA A 131 -3.49 -5.66 -11.45
C ALA A 131 -4.50 -4.99 -12.40
N THR A 132 -4.76 -5.62 -13.55
CA THR A 132 -5.46 -4.96 -14.66
C THR A 132 -6.86 -4.43 -14.31
N ARG A 133 -7.68 -5.13 -13.51
CA ARG A 133 -9.03 -4.64 -13.15
C ARG A 133 -9.00 -3.36 -12.31
N VAL A 134 -8.11 -3.31 -11.31
CA VAL A 134 -7.88 -2.12 -10.49
C VAL A 134 -7.37 -0.96 -11.36
N VAL A 135 -6.39 -1.23 -12.22
CA VAL A 135 -5.81 -0.25 -13.15
C VAL A 135 -6.86 0.39 -14.05
N GLU A 136 -7.81 -0.39 -14.57
CA GLU A 136 -8.88 0.11 -15.43
C GLU A 136 -9.79 1.10 -14.68
N THR A 137 -10.14 0.79 -13.43
CA THR A 137 -10.88 1.72 -12.57
C THR A 137 -10.06 2.99 -12.31
N LEU A 138 -8.78 2.84 -11.97
CA LEU A 138 -7.88 3.95 -11.68
C LEU A 138 -7.68 4.89 -12.87
N ALA A 139 -7.51 4.34 -14.07
CA ALA A 139 -7.25 5.09 -15.30
C ALA A 139 -8.38 6.09 -15.60
N ARG A 140 -9.64 5.71 -15.36
CA ARG A 140 -10.86 6.51 -15.60
C ARG A 140 -11.04 7.67 -14.64
N THR A 141 -10.51 7.57 -13.42
CA THR A 141 -10.52 8.70 -12.46
C THR A 141 -9.60 9.83 -12.92
N GLY A 142 -8.48 9.51 -13.60
CA GLY A 142 -7.46 10.50 -13.99
C GLY A 142 -6.50 10.91 -12.87
N GLY A 143 -6.66 10.36 -11.66
CA GLY A 143 -5.84 10.70 -10.48
C GLY A 143 -4.41 10.18 -10.52
N PHE A 144 -4.03 9.42 -11.55
CA PHE A 144 -2.66 8.90 -11.75
C PHE A 144 -1.91 9.57 -12.91
N GLY A 145 -2.32 10.78 -13.29
CA GLY A 145 -1.49 11.62 -14.16
C GLY A 145 -0.21 12.08 -13.44
N ALA A 146 0.93 12.12 -14.12
CA ALA A 146 2.23 12.50 -13.53
C ALA A 146 2.22 13.85 -12.79
N LYS A 147 1.34 14.79 -13.16
CA LYS A 147 1.21 16.10 -12.48
C LYS A 147 0.46 16.06 -11.16
N VAL A 148 -0.36 15.03 -10.93
CA VAL A 148 -1.31 14.96 -9.81
C VAL A 148 -1.09 13.75 -8.89
N VAL A 149 -0.40 12.72 -9.39
CA VAL A 149 -0.17 11.47 -8.66
C VAL A 149 0.46 11.71 -7.28
N ARG A 150 1.43 12.62 -7.15
CA ARG A 150 2.03 12.95 -5.85
C ARG A 150 0.99 13.36 -4.81
N LYS A 151 0.04 14.24 -5.16
CA LYS A 151 -1.00 14.68 -4.21
C LYS A 151 -1.89 13.52 -3.80
N ARG A 152 -2.31 12.69 -4.76
CA ARG A 152 -3.11 11.48 -4.50
C ARG A 152 -2.39 10.51 -3.55
N LEU A 153 -1.08 10.31 -3.74
CA LEU A 153 -0.29 9.44 -2.86
C LEU A 153 -0.12 10.01 -1.46
N LEU A 154 -0.04 11.33 -1.32
CA LEU A 154 -0.06 11.96 -0.01
C LEU A 154 -1.42 11.83 0.68
N GLU A 155 -2.53 11.89 -0.05
CA GLU A 155 -3.86 11.59 0.51
C GLU A 155 -3.91 10.15 1.05
N THR A 156 -3.42 9.16 0.29
CA THR A 156 -3.29 7.78 0.78
C THR A 156 -2.36 7.67 1.99
N LEU A 157 -1.23 8.38 1.99
CA LEU A 157 -0.31 8.43 3.13
C LEU A 157 -0.99 9.01 4.37
N GLN A 158 -1.79 10.07 4.23
CA GLN A 158 -2.56 10.62 5.34
C GLN A 158 -3.48 9.56 5.96
N HIS A 159 -4.20 8.79 5.13
CA HIS A 159 -5.05 7.71 5.63
C HIS A 159 -4.25 6.66 6.41
N ILE A 160 -3.12 6.18 5.85
CA ILE A 160 -2.22 5.22 6.54
C ILE A 160 -1.76 5.78 7.88
N LEU A 161 -1.38 7.06 7.93
CA LEU A 161 -0.95 7.72 9.17
C LEU A 161 -2.10 7.83 10.16
N GLN A 162 -3.32 8.18 9.73
CA GLN A 162 -4.49 8.28 10.59
C GLN A 162 -4.85 6.93 11.22
N VAL A 163 -4.86 5.84 10.45
CA VAL A 163 -5.15 4.48 10.99
C VAL A 163 -4.00 3.92 11.83
N SER A 164 -2.77 4.38 11.60
CA SER A 164 -1.59 3.94 12.38
C SER A 164 -1.36 4.79 13.64
N SER A 165 -1.96 5.98 13.76
CA SER A 165 -1.53 7.01 14.70
C SER A 165 -1.85 6.73 16.17
N SER A 166 -2.97 6.08 16.49
CA SER A 166 -3.30 5.73 17.87
C SER A 166 -4.50 4.78 17.91
N VAL A 167 -4.65 4.06 19.02
CA VAL A 167 -5.86 3.26 19.31
C VAL A 167 -7.10 4.14 19.29
N GLU A 168 -7.02 5.35 19.84
CA GLU A 168 -8.17 6.25 19.90
C GLU A 168 -8.55 6.77 18.52
N GLY A 169 -7.58 6.90 17.61
CA GLY A 169 -7.85 7.18 16.20
C GLY A 169 -8.64 6.07 15.51
N MET A 170 -8.55 4.82 15.98
CA MET A 170 -9.25 3.67 15.41
C MET A 170 -10.58 3.34 16.10
N LYS A 171 -10.90 3.97 17.23
CA LYS A 171 -12.23 3.86 17.85
C LYS A 171 -13.26 4.68 17.06
N PRO A 172 -14.56 4.34 17.15
CA PRO A 172 -15.62 5.13 16.56
C PRO A 172 -15.48 6.64 16.86
N GLY A 173 -15.46 7.47 15.82
CA GLY A 173 -15.26 8.91 15.90
C GLY A 173 -13.80 9.37 15.93
N GLY A 174 -12.83 8.47 15.94
CA GLY A 174 -11.40 8.79 15.80
C GLY A 174 -10.99 9.05 14.35
N GLU A 175 -9.87 9.73 14.14
CA GLU A 175 -9.39 10.15 12.80
C GLU A 175 -9.16 8.98 11.82
N GLY A 176 -8.62 7.86 12.30
CA GLY A 176 -8.43 6.63 11.51
C GLY A 176 -9.75 5.97 11.13
N HIS A 177 -10.70 5.92 12.07
CA HIS A 177 -12.07 5.46 11.83
C HIS A 177 -12.78 6.34 10.80
N ILE A 178 -12.83 7.66 11.03
CA ILE A 178 -13.50 8.63 10.15
C ILE A 178 -12.88 8.60 8.74
N SER A 179 -11.55 8.57 8.64
CA SER A 179 -10.88 8.51 7.33
C SER A 179 -11.20 7.21 6.59
N SER A 180 -11.27 6.06 7.27
CA SER A 180 -11.69 4.78 6.66
C SER A 180 -13.11 4.88 6.09
N VAL A 181 -14.05 5.46 6.85
CA VAL A 181 -15.44 5.64 6.41
C VAL A 181 -15.53 6.63 5.24
N ARG A 182 -14.77 7.72 5.26
CA ARG A 182 -14.70 8.66 4.13
C ARG A 182 -14.22 7.97 2.86
N VAL A 183 -13.20 7.11 2.95
CA VAL A 183 -12.71 6.34 1.80
C VAL A 183 -13.76 5.32 1.33
N ARG A 184 -14.49 4.66 2.24
CA ARG A 184 -15.62 3.78 1.90
C ARG A 184 -16.69 4.49 1.06
N LEU A 185 -17.11 5.68 1.51
CA LEU A 185 -18.10 6.51 0.79
C LEU A 185 -17.56 7.05 -0.54
N LEU A 186 -16.26 7.38 -0.60
CA LEU A 186 -15.59 7.75 -1.85
C LEU A 186 -15.58 6.60 -2.85
N HIS A 187 -15.28 5.38 -2.41
CA HIS A 187 -15.29 4.17 -3.24
C HIS A 187 -16.66 3.92 -3.87
N SER A 188 -17.74 4.02 -3.07
CA SER A 188 -19.11 3.97 -3.56
C SER A 188 -19.42 5.08 -4.56
N SER A 189 -18.99 6.32 -4.27
CA SER A 189 -19.17 7.44 -5.21
C SER A 189 -18.47 7.21 -6.56
N VAL A 190 -17.26 6.63 -6.54
CA VAL A 190 -16.50 6.26 -7.75
C VAL A 190 -17.23 5.18 -8.54
N ARG A 191 -17.68 4.11 -7.85
CA ARG A 191 -18.41 2.98 -8.46
C ARG A 191 -19.68 3.44 -9.15
N LEU A 192 -20.56 4.11 -8.41
CA LEU A 192 -21.82 4.66 -8.95
C LEU A 192 -21.56 5.60 -10.13
N LYS A 193 -20.52 6.43 -10.05
CA LYS A 193 -20.18 7.34 -11.14
C LYS A 193 -19.74 6.59 -12.40
N ILE A 194 -18.89 5.56 -12.30
CA ILE A 194 -18.46 4.77 -13.45
C ILE A 194 -19.65 4.03 -14.05
N LEU A 195 -20.49 3.38 -13.23
CA LEU A 195 -21.68 2.68 -13.71
C LEU A 195 -22.64 3.62 -14.45
N SER A 196 -22.88 4.83 -13.93
CA SER A 196 -23.71 5.84 -14.62
C SER A 196 -23.17 6.26 -15.99
N LEU A 197 -21.86 6.13 -16.23
CA LEU A 197 -21.24 6.43 -17.52
C LEU A 197 -21.33 5.23 -18.46
N VAL A 198 -21.29 4.00 -17.93
CA VAL A 198 -21.55 2.77 -18.70
C VAL A 198 -22.99 2.75 -19.21
N ASP A 199 -23.96 3.19 -18.39
CA ASP A 199 -25.37 3.30 -18.81
C ASP A 199 -25.55 4.25 -20.00
N GLN A 200 -24.69 5.28 -20.10
CA GLN A 200 -24.69 6.24 -21.21
C GLN A 200 -23.90 5.72 -22.42
N GLN A 201 -22.81 5.00 -22.18
CA GLN A 201 -21.87 4.52 -23.18
C GLN A 201 -21.30 3.16 -22.72
N PRO A 202 -21.88 2.02 -23.13
CA PRO A 202 -21.51 0.69 -22.63
C PRO A 202 -20.04 0.33 -22.82
N GLU A 203 -19.39 0.83 -23.88
CA GLU A 203 -17.98 0.63 -24.17
C GLU A 203 -17.03 1.42 -23.24
N TYR A 204 -17.57 2.28 -22.37
CA TYR A 204 -16.76 3.09 -21.44
C TYR A 204 -15.98 2.22 -20.44
N TYR A 205 -16.58 1.15 -19.92
CA TYR A 205 -15.96 0.21 -18.99
C TYR A 205 -16.57 -1.18 -19.20
N ASP A 206 -15.72 -2.17 -19.48
CA ASP A 206 -16.13 -3.55 -19.73
C ASP A 206 -16.34 -4.30 -18.41
N ILE A 207 -17.60 -4.35 -17.95
CA ILE A 207 -17.99 -4.99 -16.68
C ILE A 207 -17.80 -6.52 -16.75
N ASP A 208 -18.06 -7.14 -17.90
CA ASP A 208 -17.92 -8.60 -18.04
C ASP A 208 -16.46 -9.03 -17.94
N LYS A 209 -15.54 -8.19 -18.42
CA LYS A 209 -14.11 -8.44 -18.33
C LYS A 209 -13.53 -8.04 -16.97
N TYR A 210 -13.89 -6.87 -16.46
CA TYR A 210 -13.23 -6.26 -15.30
C TYR A 210 -14.04 -6.32 -13.99
N GLY A 211 -15.26 -6.84 -14.02
CA GLY A 211 -16.14 -6.89 -12.85
C GLY A 211 -16.79 -5.53 -12.53
N THR A 212 -17.51 -5.46 -11.41
CA THR A 212 -18.06 -4.20 -10.92
C THR A 212 -16.90 -3.29 -10.48
N PRO A 213 -16.87 -1.98 -10.82
CA PRO A 213 -15.79 -1.10 -10.37
C PRO A 213 -15.69 -1.08 -8.84
N VAL A 214 -14.48 -1.15 -8.28
CA VAL A 214 -14.26 -1.20 -6.82
C VAL A 214 -15.04 -2.36 -6.17
N ASN A 215 -15.02 -3.54 -6.79
CA ASN A 215 -15.63 -4.76 -6.27
C ASN A 215 -14.90 -5.29 -5.03
N ASP A 216 -15.49 -6.29 -4.38
CA ASP A 216 -14.92 -6.91 -3.18
C ASP A 216 -13.54 -7.53 -3.43
N LEU A 217 -13.30 -8.16 -4.58
CA LEU A 217 -12.00 -8.74 -4.90
C LEU A 217 -10.90 -7.68 -5.01
N ASP A 218 -11.19 -6.55 -5.66
CA ASP A 218 -10.29 -5.40 -5.76
C ASP A 218 -10.04 -4.77 -4.39
N CYS A 219 -11.07 -4.68 -3.53
CA CYS A 219 -10.95 -4.19 -2.16
C CYS A 219 -10.08 -5.13 -1.29
N ILE A 220 -10.31 -6.45 -1.35
CA ILE A 220 -9.48 -7.47 -0.67
C ILE A 220 -8.04 -7.37 -1.16
N GLY A 221 -7.83 -7.28 -2.49
CA GLY A 221 -6.52 -7.11 -3.08
C GLY A 221 -5.82 -5.84 -2.60
N THR A 222 -6.56 -4.74 -2.49
CA THR A 222 -6.03 -3.47 -1.98
C THR A 222 -5.61 -3.60 -0.51
N ILE A 223 -6.45 -4.13 0.38
CA ILE A 223 -6.07 -4.38 1.79
C ILE A 223 -4.85 -5.30 1.87
N ASN A 224 -4.82 -6.36 1.08
CA ASN A 224 -3.69 -7.28 0.99
C ASN A 224 -2.36 -6.55 0.67
N THR A 225 -2.38 -5.60 -0.26
CA THR A 225 -1.18 -4.83 -0.60
C THR A 225 -0.69 -3.90 0.53
N PHE A 226 -1.57 -3.51 1.46
CA PHE A 226 -1.21 -2.72 2.63
C PHE A 226 -0.71 -3.57 3.81
N CYS A 227 -1.04 -4.85 3.85
CA CYS A 227 -0.70 -5.74 4.97
C CYS A 227 0.12 -6.96 4.54
N SER A 228 -0.51 -8.01 4.00
CA SER A 228 0.13 -9.28 3.68
C SER A 228 1.33 -9.13 2.75
N SER A 229 1.20 -8.38 1.65
CA SER A 229 2.33 -8.14 0.73
C SER A 229 3.48 -7.43 1.43
N VAL A 230 3.19 -6.52 2.38
CA VAL A 230 4.23 -5.87 3.18
C VAL A 230 5.01 -6.88 4.01
N VAL A 231 4.30 -7.79 4.66
CA VAL A 231 4.89 -8.80 5.55
C VAL A 231 5.70 -9.84 4.79
N TRP A 232 5.15 -10.40 3.69
CA TRP A 232 5.70 -11.60 3.05
C TRP A 232 6.42 -11.35 1.73
N LEU A 233 6.31 -10.15 1.13
CA LEU A 233 7.05 -9.76 -0.07
C LEU A 233 7.97 -8.58 0.18
N GLY A 234 7.41 -7.43 0.54
CA GLY A 234 8.13 -6.16 0.53
C GLY A 234 9.24 -6.03 1.57
N LEU A 235 8.96 -6.36 2.83
CA LEU A 235 9.97 -6.35 3.88
C LEU A 235 11.05 -7.44 3.66
N PRO A 236 10.70 -8.70 3.34
CA PRO A 236 11.70 -9.73 3.03
C PRO A 236 12.62 -9.38 1.86
N ARG A 237 12.10 -8.73 0.80
CA ARG A 237 12.91 -8.25 -0.33
C ARG A 237 13.90 -7.14 0.04
N GLN A 238 13.70 -6.49 1.18
CA GLN A 238 14.63 -5.54 1.78
C GLN A 238 15.49 -6.17 2.89
N GLY A 239 15.39 -7.48 3.10
CA GLY A 239 16.13 -8.24 4.12
C GLY A 239 15.55 -8.14 5.53
N ILE A 240 14.30 -7.68 5.68
CA ILE A 240 13.62 -7.49 6.98
C ILE A 240 12.57 -8.58 7.17
N TYR A 241 12.64 -9.31 8.28
CA TYR A 241 11.67 -10.34 8.66
C TYR A 241 11.06 -9.99 10.01
N LEU A 242 9.73 -9.92 10.04
CA LEU A 242 8.96 -9.65 11.25
C LEU A 242 8.90 -10.89 12.14
N SER A 243 8.74 -10.68 13.44
CA SER A 243 8.35 -11.77 14.35
C SER A 243 6.90 -12.20 14.11
N ASN A 244 6.54 -13.44 14.48
CA ASN A 244 5.17 -13.94 14.32
C ASN A 244 4.12 -13.03 15.00
N GLN A 245 4.45 -12.48 16.18
CA GLN A 245 3.56 -11.57 16.89
C GLN A 245 3.34 -10.27 16.11
N GLU A 246 4.40 -9.68 15.55
CA GLU A 246 4.28 -8.47 14.73
C GLU A 246 3.46 -8.72 13.47
N VAL A 247 3.58 -9.92 12.87
CA VAL A 247 2.75 -10.32 11.73
C VAL A 247 1.28 -10.39 12.14
N GLU A 248 0.95 -11.11 13.22
CA GLU A 248 -0.42 -11.21 13.73
C GLU A 248 -1.01 -9.84 14.06
N ASP A 249 -0.25 -8.99 14.75
CA ASP A 249 -0.68 -7.66 15.17
C ASP A 249 -0.91 -6.72 13.96
N TYR A 250 -0.04 -6.78 12.94
CA TYR A 250 -0.16 -5.95 11.74
C TYR A 250 -1.33 -6.40 10.85
N ILE A 251 -1.55 -7.71 10.71
CA ILE A 251 -2.73 -8.24 9.99
C ILE A 251 -4.02 -7.85 10.72
N ALA A 252 -4.06 -7.91 12.05
CA ALA A 252 -5.23 -7.50 12.84
C ALA A 252 -5.58 -6.01 12.66
N LEU A 253 -4.57 -5.13 12.62
CA LEU A 253 -4.78 -3.71 12.32
C LEU A 253 -5.49 -3.51 10.97
N TRP A 254 -4.96 -4.13 9.92
CA TRP A 254 -5.52 -3.97 8.58
C TRP A 254 -6.84 -4.73 8.37
N ARG A 255 -7.11 -5.78 9.14
CA ARG A 255 -8.44 -6.40 9.21
C ARG A 255 -9.48 -5.42 9.77
N LEU A 256 -9.13 -4.60 10.75
CA LEU A 256 -10.01 -3.55 11.28
C LEU A 256 -10.21 -2.41 10.27
N VAL A 257 -9.16 -2.01 9.55
CA VAL A 257 -9.30 -1.07 8.42
C VAL A 257 -10.25 -1.63 7.36
N ALA A 258 -10.09 -2.91 6.98
CA ALA A 258 -10.98 -3.59 6.03
C ALA A 258 -12.44 -3.55 6.48
N TYR A 259 -12.71 -3.84 7.75
CA TYR A 259 -14.06 -3.74 8.34
C TYR A 259 -14.66 -2.33 8.17
N TYR A 260 -13.94 -1.28 8.59
CA TYR A 260 -14.43 0.09 8.47
C TYR A 260 -14.59 0.54 7.01
N MET A 261 -13.80 -0.02 6.10
CA MET A 261 -13.88 0.23 4.66
C MET A 261 -14.97 -0.59 3.94
N GLY A 262 -15.73 -1.44 4.64
CA GLY A 262 -16.76 -2.30 4.04
C GLY A 262 -16.18 -3.44 3.20
N THR A 263 -14.91 -3.81 3.40
CA THR A 263 -14.24 -4.89 2.69
C THR A 263 -14.41 -6.23 3.44
N PRO A 264 -14.66 -7.35 2.74
CA PRO A 264 -14.74 -8.66 3.39
C PRO A 264 -13.47 -8.99 4.22
N THR A 265 -13.67 -9.43 5.47
CA THR A 265 -12.58 -9.58 6.45
C THR A 265 -12.12 -11.02 6.67
N GLU A 266 -12.85 -12.00 6.15
CA GLU A 266 -12.52 -13.42 6.25
C GLU A 266 -11.13 -13.79 5.72
N PRO A 267 -10.56 -13.14 4.68
CA PRO A 267 -9.21 -13.48 4.23
C PRO A 267 -8.16 -13.10 5.26
N PHE A 268 -8.46 -12.17 6.17
CA PHE A 268 -7.51 -11.63 7.15
C PHE A 268 -7.78 -12.15 8.58
N GLU A 269 -8.65 -13.15 8.74
CA GLU A 269 -8.96 -13.76 10.03
C GLU A 269 -7.76 -14.37 10.74
N THR A 270 -6.86 -14.97 9.95
CA THR A 270 -5.61 -15.57 10.45
C THR A 270 -4.48 -15.21 9.50
N THR A 271 -3.25 -15.26 9.99
CA THR A 271 -2.06 -15.02 9.18
C THR A 271 -1.92 -16.03 8.04
N ALA A 272 -2.34 -17.28 8.26
CA ALA A 272 -2.35 -18.32 7.23
C ALA A 272 -3.34 -18.01 6.10
N LYS A 273 -4.57 -17.57 6.43
CA LYS A 273 -5.55 -17.13 5.42
C LYS A 273 -5.08 -15.89 4.68
N ALA A 274 -4.50 -14.92 5.40
CA ALA A 274 -4.02 -13.67 4.83
C ALA A 274 -2.89 -13.91 3.83
N ARG A 275 -1.98 -14.83 4.15
CA ARG A 275 -0.90 -15.27 3.27
C ARG A 275 -1.43 -16.05 2.06
N ALA A 276 -2.32 -17.01 2.26
CA ALA A 276 -2.90 -17.79 1.16
C ALA A 276 -3.71 -16.91 0.19
N MET A 277 -4.42 -15.89 0.70
CA MET A 277 -5.10 -14.89 -0.14
C MET A 277 -4.10 -14.06 -0.94
N MET A 278 -3.03 -13.56 -0.32
CA MET A 278 -1.94 -12.87 -1.03
C MET A 278 -1.39 -13.72 -2.18
N GLU A 279 -1.03 -14.96 -1.87
CA GLU A 279 -0.49 -15.95 -2.80
C GLU A 279 -1.47 -16.27 -3.94
N SER A 280 -2.77 -16.37 -3.66
CA SER A 280 -3.83 -16.57 -4.65
C SER A 280 -3.95 -15.37 -5.59
N LEU A 281 -3.95 -14.14 -5.04
CA LEU A 281 -4.05 -12.90 -5.81
C LEU A 281 -2.83 -12.67 -6.71
N LEU A 282 -1.62 -13.02 -6.26
CA LEU A 282 -0.40 -12.91 -7.09
C LEU A 282 -0.51 -13.72 -8.40
N ILE A 283 -1.26 -14.83 -8.37
CA ILE A 283 -1.49 -15.69 -9.52
C ILE A 283 -2.66 -15.19 -10.36
N SER A 284 -3.78 -14.84 -9.73
CA SER A 284 -5.03 -14.56 -10.46
C SER A 284 -5.14 -13.13 -10.99
N GLU A 285 -4.48 -12.17 -10.33
CA GLU A 285 -4.76 -10.74 -10.54
C GLU A 285 -3.70 -9.98 -11.31
N ILE A 286 -2.45 -10.44 -11.25
CA ILE A 286 -1.32 -9.73 -11.85
C ILE A 286 -1.18 -10.18 -13.31
N ASP A 287 -1.66 -9.33 -14.22
CA ASP A 287 -1.52 -9.46 -15.67
C ASP A 287 -1.36 -8.05 -16.27
N PRO A 288 -0.13 -7.50 -16.31
CA PRO A 288 0.12 -6.11 -16.69
C PRO A 288 -0.43 -5.73 -18.07
N SER A 289 -1.29 -4.70 -18.10
CA SER A 289 -1.84 -4.11 -19.33
C SER A 289 -1.06 -2.86 -19.78
N GLU A 290 -1.29 -2.42 -21.02
CA GLU A 290 -0.68 -1.19 -21.57
C GLU A 290 -0.96 0.05 -20.71
N ILE A 291 -2.17 0.16 -20.18
CA ILE A 291 -2.54 1.26 -19.29
C ILE A 291 -1.83 1.13 -17.92
N GLY A 292 -1.63 -0.09 -17.42
CA GLY A 292 -0.85 -0.35 -16.20
C GLY A 292 0.58 0.16 -16.32
N LYS A 293 1.24 -0.11 -17.45
CA LYS A 293 2.59 0.42 -17.76
C LYS A 293 2.62 1.95 -17.74
N VAL A 294 1.60 2.62 -18.29
CA VAL A 294 1.49 4.08 -18.27
C VAL A 294 1.38 4.62 -16.85
N LEU A 295 0.54 4.00 -16.01
CA LEU A 295 0.36 4.41 -14.62
C LEU A 295 1.65 4.20 -13.80
N ALA A 296 2.32 3.06 -13.97
CA ALA A 296 3.61 2.77 -13.32
C ALA A 296 4.67 3.83 -13.66
N LYS A 297 4.81 4.19 -14.94
CA LYS A 297 5.71 5.26 -15.39
C LYS A 297 5.32 6.62 -14.80
N ASN A 298 4.03 6.93 -14.74
CA ASN A 298 3.57 8.20 -14.18
C ASN A 298 3.87 8.34 -12.68
N ILE A 299 3.84 7.25 -11.91
CA ILE A 299 4.24 7.27 -10.50
C ILE A 299 5.69 7.72 -10.36
N ILE A 300 6.61 7.09 -11.09
CA ILE A 300 8.03 7.46 -11.09
C ILE A 300 8.21 8.92 -11.52
N LEU A 301 7.58 9.33 -12.62
CA LEU A 301 7.70 10.70 -13.14
C LEU A 301 7.12 11.77 -12.19
N GLY A 302 6.05 11.44 -11.48
CA GLY A 302 5.39 12.36 -10.55
C GLY A 302 6.08 12.49 -9.20
N LEU A 303 6.90 11.49 -8.83
CA LEU A 303 7.66 11.47 -7.58
C LEU A 303 9.13 11.89 -7.73
N GLU A 304 9.67 11.88 -8.96
CA GLU A 304 11.06 12.19 -9.26
C GLU A 304 11.51 13.52 -8.65
N ASN A 305 12.54 13.48 -7.80
CA ASN A 305 13.14 14.63 -7.12
C ASN A 305 12.11 15.51 -6.39
N THR A 306 11.03 14.92 -5.89
CA THR A 306 10.00 15.63 -5.12
C THR A 306 10.02 15.26 -3.64
N ALA A 307 9.57 16.20 -2.80
CA ALA A 307 9.43 15.95 -1.37
C ALA A 307 8.42 14.83 -1.09
N PRO A 308 8.63 14.01 -0.03
CA PRO A 308 9.63 14.23 1.03
C PRO A 308 10.99 13.55 0.82
N THR A 309 11.09 12.56 -0.08
CA THR A 309 12.30 11.73 -0.21
C THR A 309 13.32 12.28 -1.21
N TYR A 310 12.88 13.11 -2.16
CA TYR A 310 13.71 13.65 -3.25
C TYR A 310 14.50 12.57 -4.00
N ALA A 311 13.92 11.38 -4.17
CA ALA A 311 14.57 10.27 -4.86
C ALA A 311 14.71 10.54 -6.37
N SER A 312 15.86 10.20 -6.94
CA SER A 312 16.05 10.20 -8.39
C SER A 312 15.20 9.11 -9.06
N LYS A 313 14.89 9.32 -10.33
CA LYS A 313 14.17 8.36 -11.16
C LYS A 313 14.85 7.00 -11.16
N GLU A 314 16.15 6.96 -11.39
CA GLU A 314 16.92 5.73 -11.52
C GLU A 314 17.04 4.99 -10.17
N PHE A 315 17.04 5.70 -9.04
CA PHE A 315 16.94 5.08 -7.71
C PHE A 315 15.57 4.42 -7.51
N MET A 316 14.48 5.10 -7.86
CA MET A 316 13.13 4.53 -7.76
C MET A 316 12.93 3.33 -8.68
N GLU A 317 13.47 3.36 -9.90
CA GLU A 317 13.49 2.22 -10.81
C GLU A 317 14.23 1.03 -10.20
N ALA A 318 15.42 1.25 -9.62
CA ALA A 318 16.19 0.20 -8.96
C ALA A 318 15.47 -0.39 -7.73
N MET A 319 14.85 0.47 -6.90
CA MET A 319 14.04 0.04 -5.76
C MET A 319 12.82 -0.77 -6.21
N SER A 320 12.13 -0.32 -7.25
CA SER A 320 10.98 -1.02 -7.83
C SER A 320 11.37 -2.41 -8.35
N ARG A 321 12.54 -2.55 -8.99
CA ARG A 321 13.02 -3.86 -9.46
C ARG A 321 13.37 -4.81 -8.32
N LEU A 322 14.03 -4.32 -7.26
CA LEU A 322 14.28 -5.12 -6.06
C LEU A 322 12.96 -5.64 -5.49
N LEU A 323 11.98 -4.75 -5.35
CA LEU A 323 10.73 -5.02 -4.64
C LEU A 323 9.70 -5.81 -5.44
N ASN A 324 9.72 -5.78 -6.77
CA ASN A 324 8.76 -6.50 -7.63
C ASN A 324 9.37 -7.72 -8.34
N GLY A 325 10.69 -7.87 -8.30
CA GLY A 325 11.40 -8.86 -9.10
C GLY A 325 11.55 -8.44 -10.57
N GLU A 326 12.44 -9.15 -11.27
CA GLU A 326 12.83 -8.79 -12.63
C GLU A 326 11.68 -9.01 -13.65
N LEU A 327 10.90 -10.08 -13.50
CA LEU A 327 9.84 -10.44 -14.45
C LEU A 327 8.68 -9.43 -14.46
N LEU A 328 8.13 -9.08 -13.29
CA LEU A 328 7.04 -8.10 -13.21
C LEU A 328 7.52 -6.72 -13.67
N SER A 329 8.74 -6.35 -13.26
CA SER A 329 9.34 -5.08 -13.68
C SER A 329 9.56 -4.98 -15.18
N ASP A 330 9.99 -6.07 -15.83
CA ASP A 330 10.14 -6.11 -17.29
C ASP A 330 8.78 -6.01 -17.98
N GLN A 331 7.73 -6.66 -17.46
CA GLN A 331 6.37 -6.54 -18.01
C GLN A 331 5.73 -5.16 -17.80
N LEU A 332 6.07 -4.46 -16.72
CA LEU A 332 5.70 -3.07 -16.47
C LEU A 332 6.59 -2.05 -17.20
N GLU A 333 7.57 -2.53 -17.97
CA GLU A 333 8.55 -1.71 -18.70
C GLU A 333 9.35 -0.76 -17.80
N ILE A 334 9.67 -1.20 -16.58
CA ILE A 334 10.57 -0.48 -15.68
C ILE A 334 12.02 -0.73 -16.12
N PRO A 335 12.79 0.31 -16.48
CA PRO A 335 14.15 0.15 -16.98
C PRO A 335 15.06 -0.63 -16.04
N ARG A 336 15.97 -1.43 -16.61
CA ARG A 336 17.00 -2.13 -15.83
C ARG A 336 17.97 -1.12 -15.21
N SER A 337 18.20 -1.27 -13.91
CA SER A 337 19.14 -0.43 -13.16
C SER A 337 20.59 -0.77 -13.51
N ASN A 338 21.43 0.27 -13.61
CA ASN A 338 22.88 0.10 -13.73
C ASN A 338 23.51 -0.34 -12.40
N LEU A 339 24.78 -0.74 -12.43
CA LEU A 339 25.48 -1.25 -11.25
C LEU A 339 25.53 -0.22 -10.10
N TYR A 340 25.68 1.07 -10.41
CA TYR A 340 25.72 2.12 -9.40
C TYR A 340 24.44 2.16 -8.55
N TYR A 341 23.26 2.21 -9.18
CA TYR A 341 22.01 2.23 -8.43
C TYR A 341 21.72 0.90 -7.73
N ARG A 342 22.14 -0.24 -8.29
CA ARG A 342 22.07 -1.53 -7.58
C ARG A 342 22.89 -1.51 -6.29
N MET A 343 24.10 -0.95 -6.33
CA MET A 343 24.93 -0.78 -5.14
C MET A 343 24.29 0.18 -4.12
N LEU A 344 23.67 1.28 -4.58
CA LEU A 344 22.93 2.17 -3.67
C LEU A 344 21.76 1.45 -2.97
N ILE A 345 20.98 0.67 -3.72
CA ILE A 345 19.90 -0.11 -3.11
C ILE A 345 20.44 -1.12 -2.08
N TRP A 346 21.57 -1.77 -2.35
CA TRP A 346 22.27 -2.60 -1.37
C TRP A 346 22.68 -1.84 -0.11
N GLY A 347 23.26 -0.64 -0.27
CA GLY A 347 23.59 0.24 0.85
C GLY A 347 22.37 0.63 1.67
N TYR A 348 21.29 1.02 1.00
CA TYR A 348 20.01 1.31 1.64
C TYR A 348 19.51 0.11 2.45
N CYS A 349 19.44 -1.08 1.83
CA CYS A 349 18.99 -2.32 2.48
C CYS A 349 19.84 -2.64 3.71
N PHE A 350 21.16 -2.55 3.60
CA PHE A 350 22.07 -2.76 4.72
C PHE A 350 21.77 -1.79 5.87
N TRP A 351 21.59 -0.50 5.58
CA TRP A 351 21.27 0.50 6.58
C TRP A 351 19.94 0.21 7.29
N VAL A 352 18.88 -0.04 6.52
CA VAL A 352 17.56 -0.30 7.13
C VAL A 352 17.51 -1.63 7.87
N MET A 353 18.23 -2.66 7.42
CA MET A 353 18.39 -3.91 8.17
C MET A 353 19.08 -3.66 9.51
N ALA A 354 20.19 -2.92 9.51
CA ALA A 354 20.90 -2.60 10.75
C ALA A 354 19.97 -1.89 11.74
N VAL A 355 19.25 -0.86 11.30
CA VAL A 355 18.28 -0.15 12.16
C VAL A 355 17.15 -1.08 12.62
N SER A 356 16.59 -1.89 11.72
CA SER A 356 15.42 -2.75 11.98
C SER A 356 15.72 -3.92 12.92
N TYR A 357 16.98 -4.38 12.99
CA TYR A 357 17.37 -5.47 13.88
C TYR A 357 18.07 -5.01 15.16
N ILE A 358 18.68 -3.82 15.17
CA ILE A 358 19.40 -3.32 16.35
C ILE A 358 18.46 -2.52 17.26
N ILE A 359 17.70 -1.56 16.71
CA ILE A 359 16.88 -0.65 17.53
C ILE A 359 15.80 -1.39 18.32
N PRO A 360 15.02 -2.33 17.74
CA PRO A 360 13.97 -3.02 18.49
C PRO A 360 14.48 -3.89 19.65
N ARG A 361 15.77 -4.28 19.63
CA ARG A 361 16.38 -5.03 20.74
C ARG A 361 16.62 -4.17 21.99
N ILE A 362 16.54 -2.84 21.86
CA ILE A 362 16.74 -1.89 22.96
C ILE A 362 15.41 -1.16 23.18
N TYR A 363 14.57 -1.71 24.07
CA TYR A 363 13.18 -1.27 24.27
C TYR A 363 13.00 0.26 24.36
N PHE A 364 13.81 0.95 25.16
CA PHE A 364 13.72 2.40 25.30
C PHE A 364 14.02 3.15 23.99
N LEU A 365 14.99 2.70 23.20
CA LEU A 365 15.29 3.30 21.90
C LEU A 365 14.19 3.02 20.88
N ASP A 366 13.62 1.81 20.88
CA ASP A 366 12.47 1.47 20.03
C ASP A 366 11.28 2.41 20.30
N ARG A 367 10.93 2.59 21.58
CA ARG A 367 9.85 3.51 21.99
C ARG A 367 10.10 4.94 21.56
N ILE A 368 11.32 5.45 21.76
CA ILE A 368 11.69 6.81 21.32
C ILE A 368 11.59 6.94 19.80
N MET A 369 12.12 5.97 19.05
CA MET A 369 12.15 6.03 17.59
C MET A 369 10.76 5.94 16.98
N ILE A 370 9.87 5.14 17.56
CA ILE A 370 8.44 5.09 17.18
C ILE A 370 7.80 6.47 17.38
N GLU A 371 7.96 7.06 18.56
CA GLU A 371 7.34 8.35 18.89
C GLU A 371 7.89 9.51 18.05
N LEU A 372 9.19 9.53 17.82
CA LEU A 372 9.84 10.52 16.95
C LEU A 372 9.33 10.39 15.51
N ARG A 373 9.20 9.17 14.97
CA ARG A 373 8.68 8.96 13.62
C ARG A 373 7.20 9.32 13.51
N ARG A 374 6.41 9.02 14.53
CA ARG A 374 5.00 9.42 14.63
C ARG A 374 4.84 10.93 14.54
N LYS A 375 5.59 11.68 15.35
CA LYS A 375 5.62 13.15 15.31
C LYS A 375 6.13 13.69 13.98
N PHE A 376 7.20 13.11 13.43
CA PHE A 376 7.77 13.53 12.17
C PHE A 376 6.78 13.37 11.02
N PHE A 377 6.16 12.21 10.86
CA PHE A 377 5.22 11.97 9.76
C PHE A 377 3.97 12.83 9.86
N ASN A 378 3.41 12.99 11.07
CA ASN A 378 2.25 13.87 11.28
C ASN A 378 2.57 15.33 10.96
N LYS A 379 3.77 15.81 11.31
CA LYS A 379 4.20 17.16 10.92
C LYS A 379 4.45 17.29 9.42
N MET A 380 5.06 16.27 8.82
CA MET A 380 5.41 16.26 7.40
C MET A 380 4.18 16.26 6.50
N ILE A 381 3.13 15.49 6.84
CA ILE A 381 1.94 15.39 5.98
C ILE A 381 1.14 16.70 5.92
N LEU A 382 1.15 17.49 7.00
CA LEU A 382 0.49 18.79 7.07
C LEU A 382 1.36 19.95 6.57
N ASP A 383 2.63 19.71 6.25
CA ASP A 383 3.52 20.75 5.73
C ASP A 383 3.17 21.11 4.27
N GLU A 384 3.11 22.40 3.94
CA GLU A 384 2.75 22.88 2.59
C GLU A 384 3.78 22.48 1.51
N LYS A 385 5.05 22.35 1.88
CA LYS A 385 6.14 22.05 0.93
C LYS A 385 6.36 20.55 0.81
N MET A 386 6.28 19.82 1.92
CA MET A 386 6.57 18.39 1.98
C MET A 386 5.33 17.51 1.86
N GLY A 387 4.17 17.98 2.28
CA GLY A 387 2.93 17.22 2.36
C GLY A 387 1.78 17.85 1.57
N LEU A 388 0.59 17.82 2.16
CA LEU A 388 -0.67 18.31 1.59
C LEU A 388 -0.94 19.79 1.93
N GLY A 389 -0.31 20.33 2.97
CA GLY A 389 -0.58 21.68 3.53
C GLY A 389 -1.85 21.77 4.38
N GLU A 390 -2.84 20.92 4.12
CA GLU A 390 -4.08 20.81 4.87
C GLU A 390 -4.50 19.35 4.99
N GLU A 391 -5.36 19.05 5.97
CA GLU A 391 -5.93 17.71 6.09
C GLU A 391 -6.92 17.45 4.93
N SER A 392 -6.71 16.36 4.21
CA SER A 392 -7.63 15.89 3.18
C SER A 392 -8.87 15.27 3.78
N ARG A 393 -10.03 15.62 3.24
CA ARG A 393 -11.31 14.94 3.51
C ARG A 393 -11.62 13.83 2.50
N PHE A 394 -10.66 13.48 1.66
CA PHE A 394 -10.82 12.49 0.58
C PHE A 394 -11.94 12.85 -0.40
N ASP A 395 -12.08 14.15 -0.71
CA ASP A 395 -13.11 14.62 -1.64
C ASP A 395 -12.98 13.92 -3.00
N PHE A 396 -14.09 13.76 -3.70
CA PHE A 396 -14.11 13.14 -5.03
C PHE A 396 -13.60 14.11 -6.11
N LYS A 397 -12.31 14.46 -6.03
CA LYS A 397 -11.63 15.45 -6.89
C LYS A 397 -11.47 14.96 -8.33
N TYR A 398 -11.20 13.66 -8.49
CA TYR A 398 -10.87 13.00 -9.75
C TYR A 398 -12.10 12.28 -10.33
N VAL A 399 -13.13 13.06 -10.68
CA VAL A 399 -14.41 12.53 -11.18
C VAL A 399 -14.25 11.96 -12.59
N PRO A 400 -14.64 10.70 -12.85
CA PRO A 400 -14.68 10.12 -14.19
C PRO A 400 -15.61 10.89 -15.14
N THR A 401 -15.18 11.05 -16.40
CA THR A 401 -15.97 11.58 -17.52
C THR A 401 -15.67 10.77 -18.77
N LEU A 402 -16.55 10.81 -19.79
CA LEU A 402 -16.37 10.07 -21.05
C LEU A 402 -15.05 10.40 -21.76
N THR A 403 -14.53 11.62 -21.60
CA THR A 403 -13.30 12.10 -22.25
C THR A 403 -12.05 11.96 -21.38
N ARG A 404 -12.20 11.70 -20.07
CA ARG A 404 -11.09 11.67 -19.12
C ARG A 404 -10.50 10.27 -19.04
N THR A 405 -9.22 10.18 -19.33
CA THR A 405 -8.39 8.99 -19.07
C THR A 405 -6.98 9.43 -18.73
N THR A 406 -6.28 8.61 -17.93
CA THR A 406 -4.89 8.86 -17.57
C THR A 406 -3.99 8.64 -18.79
N ARG A 407 -3.17 9.63 -19.12
CA ARG A 407 -2.19 9.57 -20.22
C ARG A 407 -0.76 9.62 -19.67
N LEU A 408 0.19 9.16 -20.47
CA LEU A 408 1.61 9.21 -20.11
C LEU A 408 2.06 10.67 -19.95
N GLY A 409 2.68 10.96 -18.82
CA GLY A 409 3.25 12.26 -18.52
C GLY A 409 4.57 12.51 -19.25
N GLN A 410 4.96 13.77 -19.35
CA GLN A 410 6.29 14.15 -19.79
C GLN A 410 7.20 14.34 -18.57
N ARG A 411 8.45 13.85 -18.67
CA ARG A 411 9.48 14.10 -17.65
C ARG A 411 9.73 15.60 -17.58
N ARG A 412 9.68 16.16 -16.38
CA ARG A 412 10.02 17.56 -16.14
C ARG A 412 11.53 17.66 -15.86
N SER A 413 12.17 18.70 -16.39
CA SER A 413 13.54 19.04 -15.98
C SER A 413 13.51 19.63 -14.57
N THR A 414 13.66 18.80 -13.55
CA THR A 414 13.83 19.26 -12.16
C THR A 414 15.29 19.60 -11.92
N LYS A 415 15.59 20.82 -11.46
CA LYS A 415 16.92 21.13 -10.94
C LYS A 415 17.12 20.37 -9.62
N PHE A 416 18.27 19.73 -9.47
CA PHE A 416 18.63 19.04 -8.24
C PHE A 416 18.92 20.10 -7.17
N GLU A 417 17.99 20.31 -6.24
CA GLU A 417 18.13 21.35 -5.21
C GLU A 417 18.61 20.80 -3.86
N ARG A 418 18.47 19.49 -3.59
CA ARG A 418 18.78 18.88 -2.29
C ARG A 418 19.27 17.44 -2.41
N PRO A 419 20.19 16.98 -1.54
CA PRO A 419 20.51 15.57 -1.43
C PRO A 419 19.28 14.77 -1.03
N GLY A 420 18.95 13.73 -1.81
CA GLY A 420 17.79 12.87 -1.61
C GLY A 420 18.08 11.63 -0.77
N ILE A 421 17.16 10.68 -0.81
CA ILE A 421 17.25 9.39 -0.11
C ILE A 421 18.53 8.61 -0.45
N GLU A 422 19.17 8.89 -1.59
CA GLU A 422 20.46 8.32 -1.97
C GLU A 422 21.55 8.59 -0.92
N SER A 423 21.52 9.71 -0.21
CA SER A 423 22.48 9.97 0.87
C SER A 423 22.42 8.92 1.99
N LEU A 424 21.23 8.39 2.27
CA LEU A 424 21.05 7.27 3.21
C LEU A 424 21.68 5.99 2.65
N ALA A 425 21.54 5.75 1.35
CA ALA A 425 22.15 4.61 0.67
C ALA A 425 23.69 4.70 0.69
N HIS A 426 24.27 5.88 0.43
CA HIS A 426 25.71 6.10 0.53
C HIS A 426 26.23 5.86 1.94
N LEU A 427 25.52 6.36 2.96
CA LEU A 427 25.86 6.09 4.37
C LEU A 427 25.84 4.59 4.67
N GLY A 428 24.81 3.88 4.19
CA GLY A 428 24.71 2.43 4.33
C GLY A 428 25.88 1.68 3.68
N LEU A 429 26.30 2.08 2.48
CA LEU A 429 27.49 1.52 1.82
C LEU A 429 28.76 1.76 2.64
N LEU A 430 28.94 2.97 3.18
CA LEU A 430 30.08 3.31 4.02
C LEU A 430 30.12 2.46 5.30
N CYS A 431 28.96 2.29 5.96
CA CYS A 431 28.84 1.45 7.14
C CYS A 431 29.12 -0.03 6.84
N ALA A 432 28.59 -0.56 5.73
CA ALA A 432 28.85 -1.93 5.30
C ALA A 432 30.34 -2.17 5.05
N PHE A 433 30.98 -1.26 4.30
CA PHE A 433 32.42 -1.32 4.04
C PHE A 433 33.23 -1.30 5.34
N THR A 434 32.91 -0.39 6.25
CA THR A 434 33.59 -0.27 7.55
C THR A 434 33.44 -1.54 8.39
N ALA A 435 32.25 -2.17 8.40
CA ALA A 435 32.00 -3.42 9.10
C ALA A 435 32.87 -4.56 8.53
N VAL A 436 32.91 -4.72 7.21
CA VAL A 436 33.74 -5.74 6.54
C VAL A 436 35.22 -5.56 6.86
N VAL A 437 35.74 -4.32 6.76
CA VAL A 437 37.14 -4.02 7.06
C VAL A 437 37.46 -4.31 8.53
N THR A 438 36.58 -3.93 9.46
CA THR A 438 36.76 -4.18 10.90
C THR A 438 36.77 -5.67 11.22
N MET A 439 35.82 -6.44 10.67
CA MET A 439 35.78 -7.90 10.85
C MET A 439 36.99 -8.58 10.22
N GLY A 440 37.43 -8.14 9.03
CA GLY A 440 38.62 -8.67 8.37
C GLY A 440 39.91 -8.41 9.17
N MET A 441 40.07 -7.20 9.71
CA MET A 441 41.18 -6.87 10.61
C MET A 441 41.13 -7.70 11.90
N GLY A 442 39.94 -7.87 12.49
CA GLY A 442 39.72 -8.71 13.67
C GLY A 442 40.07 -10.17 13.41
N PHE A 443 39.66 -10.72 12.27
CA PHE A 443 40.01 -12.08 11.86
C PHE A 443 41.52 -12.22 11.63
N ALA A 444 42.16 -11.28 10.95
CA ALA A 444 43.61 -11.29 10.75
C ALA A 444 44.39 -11.19 12.07
N PHE A 445 43.91 -10.38 13.02
CA PHE A 445 44.47 -10.29 14.37
C PHE A 445 44.30 -11.59 15.13
N ALA A 446 43.08 -12.17 15.13
CA ALA A 446 42.80 -13.45 15.79
C ALA A 446 43.64 -14.59 15.19
N ALA A 447 43.76 -14.67 13.87
CA ALA A 447 44.59 -15.66 13.18
C ALA A 447 46.08 -15.55 13.55
N ARG A 448 46.59 -14.32 13.73
CA ARG A 448 47.96 -14.08 14.23
C ARG A 448 48.16 -14.46 15.70
N MET A 449 47.09 -14.50 16.49
CA MET A 449 47.13 -14.94 17.89
C MET A 449 47.01 -16.45 18.05
N ILE A 450 46.72 -17.22 16.98
CA ILE A 450 46.76 -18.69 17.03
C ILE A 450 48.23 -19.11 17.13
N PRO A 451 48.65 -19.73 18.23
CA PRO A 451 50.06 -20.07 18.39
C PRO A 451 50.51 -21.14 17.39
N SER A 452 51.72 -20.99 16.86
CA SER A 452 52.32 -21.85 15.82
C SER A 452 52.48 -23.33 16.22
N HIS A 453 52.37 -23.67 17.50
CA HIS A 453 52.41 -25.06 17.97
C HIS A 453 51.13 -25.86 17.68
N LEU A 454 50.02 -25.21 17.28
CA LEU A 454 48.80 -25.90 16.82
C LEU A 454 48.90 -26.39 15.36
N PHE A 455 49.88 -25.90 14.59
CA PHE A 455 50.12 -26.30 13.19
C PHE A 455 51.28 -27.28 13.01
N SER A 456 51.86 -27.79 14.10
CA SER A 456 53.02 -28.72 14.07
C SER A 456 52.66 -30.18 14.40
N VAL A 457 51.38 -30.53 14.41
CA VAL A 457 50.90 -31.92 14.50
C VAL A 457 49.99 -32.20 13.31
N LEU A 458 50.57 -32.33 12.12
CA LEU A 458 50.01 -33.01 10.95
C LEU A 458 51.15 -33.55 10.08
#